data_AF-A0A7S3XYW2-F1
#
_entry.id   AF-A0A7S3XYW2-F1
#
_cell.length_a   1.000
_cell.length_b   1.000
_cell.length_c   1.000
_cell.angle_alpha   90.00
_cell.angle_beta   90.00
_cell.angle_gamma   90.00
#
_symmetry.space_group_name_H-M   'P 1'
#
loop_
_entity.id
_entity.type
_entity.pdbx_description
1 polymer ?
#
loop_
_entity_poly.entity_id
_entity_poly.type
_entity_poly.pdbx_seq_one_letter_code
_entity_poly.pdbx_strand_id
1 'polypeptide(L)'
;AAAEFSLGQNDLRWEKLPFGGGRRDGRAFVQRAQQYVPELSLDHVHLLPAGALRQLGRLAKFELCKKALRSARKVFRDRAARVLFVSHRWQGEGRPDEHNLQYDTILRFLDSRPDLGITHIWIDYACLPQRHTSAGATLRRNVATALFAADVFLVVPRFEDIATAPHTDLAGYCARAWCQAELVVARARGAPVYLFCFHAHVVDFRRWAPGRGLAEVARRVARDYRELA
;
A
#
# COMPACT_ATOMS: atom_id res chain seq x y z
N ALA A 1 -23.20 -13.09 -13.65
CA ALA A 1 -22.99 -11.76 -14.22
C ALA A 1 -21.83 -11.09 -13.49
N ALA A 2 -20.73 -10.81 -14.19
CA ALA A 2 -19.62 -10.04 -13.62
C ALA A 2 -20.11 -8.60 -13.42
N ALA A 3 -19.98 -8.06 -12.20
CA ALA A 3 -20.26 -6.65 -11.98
C ALA A 3 -19.26 -5.84 -12.81
N GLU A 4 -19.76 -5.08 -13.79
CA GLU A 4 -18.97 -4.10 -14.51
C GLU A 4 -18.50 -3.05 -13.51
N PHE A 5 -17.18 -3.01 -13.28
CA PHE A 5 -16.55 -2.02 -12.43
C PHE A 5 -16.46 -0.70 -13.22
N SER A 6 -17.58 0.03 -13.30
CA SER A 6 -17.61 1.35 -13.95
C SER A 6 -17.05 2.39 -13.00
N LEU A 7 -15.77 2.75 -13.19
CA LEU A 7 -15.13 3.87 -12.50
C LEU A 7 -15.57 5.17 -13.18
N GLY A 8 -16.57 5.84 -12.62
CA GLY A 8 -17.00 7.15 -13.10
C GLY A 8 -15.85 8.17 -13.02
N GLN A 9 -15.49 8.79 -14.15
CA GLN A 9 -14.46 9.83 -14.24
C GLN A 9 -14.74 11.04 -13.32
N ASN A 10 -15.98 11.20 -12.84
CA ASN A 10 -16.45 12.35 -12.06
C ASN A 10 -16.22 12.25 -10.54
N ASP A 11 -15.87 11.09 -10.00
CA ASP A 11 -15.70 10.91 -8.54
C ASP A 11 -14.30 11.29 -8.02
N LEU A 12 -13.38 11.61 -8.93
CA LEU A 12 -11.99 11.84 -8.60
C LEU A 12 -11.61 13.33 -8.75
N ARG A 13 -12.03 14.17 -7.79
CA ARG A 13 -11.58 15.58 -7.73
C ARG A 13 -10.18 15.67 -7.09
N TRP A 14 -9.15 15.55 -7.93
CA TRP A 14 -7.73 15.50 -7.53
C TRP A 14 -7.07 16.87 -7.23
N GLU A 15 -7.78 17.98 -7.45
CA GLU A 15 -7.16 19.32 -7.62
C GLU A 15 -6.66 20.01 -6.33
N LYS A 16 -6.96 19.49 -5.14
CA LYS A 16 -6.73 20.23 -3.88
C LYS A 16 -5.94 19.43 -2.83
N LEU A 17 -4.78 18.90 -3.21
CA LEU A 17 -3.87 18.29 -2.25
C LEU A 17 -2.59 19.12 -2.09
N PRO A 18 -2.28 19.58 -0.86
CA PRO A 18 -1.07 20.34 -0.59
C PRO A 18 0.11 19.37 -0.58
N PHE A 19 0.66 19.07 -1.75
CA PHE A 19 1.94 18.37 -1.86
C PHE A 19 3.05 19.40 -1.62
N GLY A 20 3.87 19.16 -0.59
CA GLY A 20 4.95 20.06 -0.19
C GLY A 20 5.92 20.34 -1.33
N GLY A 21 6.33 21.60 -1.45
CA GLY A 21 7.17 22.10 -2.53
C GLY A 21 8.50 21.34 -2.67
N GLY A 22 8.66 20.64 -3.79
CA GLY A 22 9.89 19.91 -4.12
C GLY A 22 9.81 19.14 -5.44
N ARG A 23 10.20 19.79 -6.54
CA ARG A 23 10.65 19.35 -7.89
C ARG A 23 10.06 18.11 -8.61
N ARG A 24 9.10 17.37 -8.08
CA ARG A 24 8.28 16.42 -8.85
C ARG A 24 6.83 16.62 -8.47
N ASP A 25 6.12 17.38 -9.30
CA ASP A 25 4.70 17.65 -9.09
C ASP A 25 3.92 16.34 -9.06
N GLY A 26 3.43 15.95 -7.88
CA GLY A 26 2.56 14.80 -7.70
C GLY A 26 1.35 14.86 -8.63
N ARG A 27 0.90 16.05 -9.04
CA ARG A 27 -0.18 16.22 -10.02
C ARG A 27 0.16 15.62 -11.38
N ALA A 28 1.37 15.84 -11.90
CA ALA A 28 1.78 15.26 -13.18
C ALA A 28 1.85 13.72 -13.12
N PHE A 29 2.18 13.15 -11.96
CA PHE A 29 2.12 11.71 -11.76
C PHE A 29 0.68 11.21 -11.67
N VAL A 30 -0.19 11.89 -10.91
CA VAL A 30 -1.62 11.55 -10.80
C VAL A 30 -2.32 11.66 -12.16
N GLN A 31 -2.04 12.70 -12.95
CA GLN A 31 -2.53 12.84 -14.33
C GLN A 31 -2.05 11.70 -15.22
N ARG A 32 -0.79 11.29 -15.09
CA ARG A 32 -0.29 10.08 -15.78
C ARG A 32 -0.92 8.80 -15.24
N ALA A 33 -1.31 8.72 -13.98
CA ALA A 33 -1.99 7.55 -13.44
C ALA A 33 -3.43 7.44 -13.98
N GLN A 34 -4.11 8.58 -14.18
CA GLN A 34 -5.44 8.63 -14.81
C GLN A 34 -5.46 8.02 -16.21
N GLN A 35 -4.37 8.18 -16.99
CA GLN A 35 -4.28 7.61 -18.34
C GLN A 35 -4.36 6.07 -18.34
N TYR A 36 -4.05 5.42 -17.21
CA TYR A 36 -4.13 3.96 -17.08
C TYR A 36 -5.49 3.48 -16.58
N VAL A 37 -6.37 4.38 -16.11
CA VAL A 37 -7.70 4.04 -15.56
C VAL A 37 -8.58 3.30 -16.58
N PRO A 38 -8.64 3.71 -17.87
CA PRO A 38 -9.42 2.98 -18.88
C PRO A 38 -8.87 1.58 -19.19
N GLU A 39 -7.62 1.29 -18.83
CA GLU A 39 -6.91 0.05 -19.14
C GLU A 39 -6.72 -0.84 -17.91
N LEU A 40 -7.36 -0.53 -16.77
CA LEU A 40 -7.25 -1.34 -15.57
C LEU A 40 -7.91 -2.69 -15.78
N SER A 41 -7.13 -3.76 -15.64
CA SER A 41 -7.60 -5.13 -15.67
C SER A 41 -7.13 -5.92 -14.46
N LEU A 42 -8.05 -6.70 -13.89
CA LEU A 42 -7.78 -7.65 -12.81
C LEU A 42 -7.04 -8.92 -13.29
N ASP A 43 -6.88 -9.11 -14.60
CA ASP A 43 -6.32 -10.34 -15.18
C ASP A 43 -4.83 -10.54 -14.82
N HIS A 44 -4.14 -9.45 -14.51
CA HIS A 44 -2.71 -9.46 -14.15
C HIS A 44 -2.46 -9.14 -12.67
N VAL A 45 -3.52 -8.95 -11.89
CA VAL A 45 -3.44 -8.74 -10.45
C VAL A 45 -3.68 -10.08 -9.75
N HIS A 46 -2.83 -10.35 -8.77
CA HIS A 46 -2.84 -11.53 -7.95
C HIS A 46 -2.76 -11.12 -6.48
N LEU A 47 -3.49 -11.83 -5.64
CA LEU A 47 -3.63 -11.56 -4.23
C LEU A 47 -3.16 -12.77 -3.44
N LEU A 48 -2.53 -12.52 -2.31
CA LEU A 48 -2.16 -13.54 -1.36
C LEU A 48 -3.29 -13.69 -0.33
N PRO A 49 -3.85 -14.88 -0.11
CA PRO A 49 -4.77 -15.10 1.01
C PRO A 49 -4.09 -14.71 2.33
N ALA A 50 -4.81 -14.00 3.22
CA ALA A 50 -4.22 -13.50 4.47
C ALA A 50 -3.65 -14.64 5.33
N GLY A 51 -4.33 -15.79 5.40
CA GLY A 51 -3.83 -16.98 6.10
C GLY A 51 -2.57 -17.59 5.47
N ALA A 52 -2.38 -17.44 4.16
CA ALA A 52 -1.17 -17.93 3.49
C ALA A 52 0.06 -17.07 3.82
N LEU A 53 -0.10 -15.78 4.14
CA LEU A 53 1.01 -14.94 4.59
C LEU A 53 1.65 -15.49 5.87
N ARG A 54 0.85 -16.00 6.82
CA ARG A 54 1.35 -16.63 8.06
C ARG A 54 2.20 -17.87 7.76
N GLN A 55 1.79 -18.67 6.78
CA GLN A 55 2.52 -19.88 6.38
C GLN A 55 3.86 -19.56 5.69
N LEU A 56 4.01 -18.39 5.09
CA LEU A 56 5.26 -17.99 4.44
C LEU A 56 6.37 -17.66 5.45
N GLY A 57 6.04 -17.21 6.66
CA GLY A 57 7.00 -16.81 7.71
C GLY A 57 7.89 -15.60 7.36
N ARG A 58 7.73 -15.00 6.18
CA ARG A 58 8.50 -13.85 5.69
C ARG A 58 7.83 -13.19 4.48
N LEU A 59 8.22 -11.96 4.17
CA LEU A 59 7.98 -11.39 2.84
C LEU A 59 8.92 -12.05 1.82
N ALA A 60 8.36 -12.56 0.73
CA ALA A 60 9.09 -13.38 -0.23
C ALA A 60 8.81 -12.92 -1.66
N LYS A 61 9.75 -13.15 -2.59
CA LYS A 61 9.54 -12.86 -4.01
C LYS A 61 8.37 -13.64 -4.59
N PHE A 62 7.80 -13.13 -5.69
CA PHE A 62 6.72 -13.74 -6.47
C PHE A 62 6.90 -15.26 -6.66
N GLU A 63 8.10 -15.68 -7.08
CA GLU A 63 8.40 -17.09 -7.37
C GLU A 63 8.18 -18.04 -6.18
N LEU A 64 8.39 -17.55 -4.96
CA LEU A 64 8.24 -18.34 -3.74
C LEU A 64 6.77 -18.41 -3.28
N CYS A 65 5.95 -17.40 -3.59
CA CYS A 65 4.55 -17.37 -3.21
C CYS A 65 3.58 -17.76 -4.35
N LYS A 66 4.05 -17.98 -5.59
CA LYS A 66 3.19 -18.16 -6.77
C LYS A 66 2.11 -19.23 -6.64
N LYS A 67 2.37 -20.33 -5.90
CA LYS A 67 1.40 -21.40 -5.66
C LYS A 67 0.25 -20.96 -4.75
N ALA A 68 0.53 -20.05 -3.81
CA ALA A 68 -0.45 -19.52 -2.87
C ALA A 68 -1.26 -18.36 -3.47
N LEU A 69 -0.71 -17.66 -4.46
CA LEU A 69 -1.38 -16.54 -5.11
C LEU A 69 -2.69 -16.95 -5.79
N ARG A 70 -3.63 -16.00 -5.79
CA ARG A 70 -4.95 -16.12 -6.42
C ARG A 70 -5.16 -14.95 -7.35
N SER A 71 -5.64 -15.20 -8.56
CA SER A 71 -6.04 -14.12 -9.48
C SER A 71 -7.09 -13.22 -8.82
N ALA A 72 -6.86 -11.91 -8.85
CA ALA A 72 -7.77 -10.92 -8.29
C ALA A 72 -9.17 -11.03 -8.92
N ARG A 73 -9.25 -11.26 -10.23
CA ARG A 73 -10.52 -11.50 -10.93
C ARG A 73 -11.32 -12.64 -10.31
N LYS A 74 -10.66 -13.71 -9.85
CA LYS A 74 -11.35 -14.82 -9.17
C LYS A 74 -11.77 -14.45 -7.76
N VAL A 75 -10.90 -13.75 -7.02
CA VAL A 75 -11.16 -13.30 -5.65
C VAL A 75 -12.36 -12.36 -5.60
N PHE A 76 -12.42 -11.36 -6.48
CA PHE A 76 -13.52 -10.38 -6.50
C PHE A 76 -14.87 -10.94 -7.02
N ARG A 77 -14.95 -12.21 -7.42
CA ARG A 77 -16.26 -12.88 -7.62
C ARG A 77 -16.93 -13.22 -6.30
N ASP A 78 -16.15 -13.38 -5.24
CA ASP A 78 -16.66 -13.52 -3.89
C ASP A 78 -16.95 -12.12 -3.31
N ARG A 79 -18.21 -11.86 -2.99
CA ARG A 79 -18.65 -10.57 -2.41
C ARG A 79 -18.17 -10.37 -0.97
N ALA A 80 -17.75 -11.44 -0.29
CA ALA A 80 -17.16 -11.37 1.03
C ALA A 80 -15.64 -11.10 0.99
N ALA A 81 -15.02 -11.08 -0.20
CA ALA A 81 -13.61 -10.76 -0.32
C ALA A 81 -13.32 -9.34 0.17
N ARG A 82 -12.30 -9.20 1.02
CA ARG A 82 -11.79 -7.93 1.51
C ARG A 82 -10.28 -7.89 1.32
N VAL A 83 -9.81 -6.88 0.62
CA VAL A 83 -8.43 -6.77 0.16
C VAL A 83 -7.70 -5.66 0.90
N LEU A 84 -6.61 -6.03 1.56
CA LEU A 84 -5.64 -5.09 2.12
C LEU A 84 -4.55 -4.78 1.09
N PHE A 85 -4.38 -3.52 0.72
CA PHE A 85 -3.22 -3.03 0.01
C PHE A 85 -2.11 -2.70 1.01
N VAL A 86 -0.97 -3.38 0.90
CA VAL A 86 0.21 -3.08 1.73
C VAL A 86 1.22 -2.31 0.89
N SER A 87 1.36 -1.03 1.20
CA SER A 87 2.47 -0.24 0.68
C SER A 87 3.66 -0.38 1.60
N HIS A 88 4.76 -0.91 1.08
CA HIS A 88 5.98 -1.14 1.83
C HIS A 88 7.21 -0.82 0.98
N ARG A 89 8.40 -0.75 1.59
CA ARG A 89 9.65 -0.49 0.86
C ARG A 89 10.56 -1.70 0.92
N TRP A 90 11.04 -2.14 -0.25
CA TRP A 90 12.10 -3.14 -0.32
C TRP A 90 13.38 -2.64 0.32
N GLN A 91 14.01 -3.47 1.15
CA GLN A 91 15.27 -3.15 1.82
C GLN A 91 16.50 -3.38 0.93
N GLY A 92 16.43 -4.31 -0.02
CA GLY A 92 17.49 -4.56 -0.99
C GLY A 92 17.02 -5.35 -2.21
N GLU A 93 17.90 -5.48 -3.21
CA GLU A 93 17.61 -6.28 -4.40
C GLU A 93 17.41 -7.74 -4.01
N GLY A 94 16.16 -8.18 -4.08
CA GLY A 94 15.78 -9.52 -3.69
C GLY A 94 15.70 -9.81 -2.19
N ARG A 95 15.89 -8.80 -1.35
CA ARG A 95 15.67 -8.82 0.09
C ARG A 95 14.55 -7.82 0.39
N PRO A 96 13.27 -8.21 0.22
CA PRO A 96 12.16 -7.27 0.44
C PRO A 96 12.11 -6.80 1.89
N ASP A 97 12.49 -7.67 2.83
CA ASP A 97 12.44 -7.44 4.27
C ASP A 97 13.49 -8.34 4.97
N GLU A 98 14.73 -7.88 5.01
CA GLU A 98 15.91 -8.60 5.52
C GLU A 98 15.78 -8.99 7.00
N HIS A 99 15.08 -8.16 7.78
CA HIS A 99 14.90 -8.37 9.22
C HIS A 99 13.49 -8.81 9.61
N ASN A 100 12.62 -9.12 8.64
CA ASN A 100 11.22 -9.50 8.87
C ASN A 100 10.35 -8.47 9.62
N LEU A 101 10.82 -7.23 9.77
CA LEU A 101 10.11 -6.19 10.53
C LEU A 101 8.83 -5.76 9.83
N GLN A 102 8.84 -5.68 8.50
CA GLN A 102 7.65 -5.34 7.72
C GLN A 102 6.65 -6.50 7.72
N TYR A 103 7.14 -7.73 7.61
CA TYR A 103 6.35 -8.96 7.75
C TYR A 103 5.60 -8.99 9.08
N ASP A 104 6.33 -8.86 10.19
CA ASP A 104 5.76 -8.89 11.54
C ASP A 104 4.77 -7.74 11.75
N THR A 105 5.06 -6.58 11.18
CA THR A 105 4.15 -5.42 11.20
C THR A 105 2.82 -5.72 10.51
N ILE A 106 2.85 -6.34 9.33
CA ILE A 106 1.64 -6.72 8.60
C ILE A 106 0.84 -7.74 9.41
N LEU A 107 1.49 -8.74 10.02
CA LEU A 107 0.81 -9.71 10.88
C LEU A 107 0.16 -9.05 12.09
N ARG A 108 0.89 -8.18 12.80
CA ARG A 108 0.36 -7.41 13.94
C ARG A 108 -0.84 -6.55 13.53
N PHE A 109 -0.81 -5.94 12.34
CA PHE A 109 -1.94 -5.21 11.82
C PHE A 109 -3.17 -6.11 11.66
N LEU A 110 -3.01 -7.26 10.99
CA LEU A 110 -4.10 -8.22 10.78
C LEU A 110 -4.68 -8.75 12.10
N ASP A 111 -3.80 -9.04 13.07
CA ASP A 111 -4.21 -9.55 14.40
C ASP A 111 -4.90 -8.48 15.25
N SER A 112 -4.46 -7.23 15.17
CA SER A 112 -5.08 -6.12 15.91
C SER A 112 -6.39 -5.64 15.29
N ARG A 113 -6.65 -5.95 14.02
CA ARG A 113 -7.81 -5.45 13.24
C ARG A 113 -8.67 -6.54 12.60
N PRO A 114 -9.15 -7.54 13.39
CA PRO A 114 -10.06 -8.55 12.86
C PRO A 114 -11.40 -7.95 12.39
N ASP A 115 -11.77 -6.78 12.92
CA ASP A 115 -12.97 -6.02 12.55
C ASP A 115 -12.99 -5.62 11.05
N LEU A 116 -11.83 -5.51 10.42
CA LEU A 116 -11.73 -5.17 8.99
C LEU A 116 -12.03 -6.35 8.06
N GLY A 117 -12.09 -7.58 8.59
CA GLY A 117 -12.47 -8.78 7.84
C GLY A 117 -11.56 -9.09 6.65
N ILE A 118 -10.28 -8.70 6.70
CA ILE A 118 -9.33 -8.86 5.58
C ILE A 118 -9.15 -10.34 5.24
N THR A 119 -9.47 -10.73 4.02
CA THR A 119 -9.31 -12.11 3.53
C THR A 119 -8.11 -12.27 2.59
N HIS A 120 -7.73 -11.19 1.91
CA HIS A 120 -6.69 -11.19 0.91
C HIS A 120 -5.81 -9.95 1.03
N ILE A 121 -4.56 -10.08 0.59
CA ILE A 121 -3.55 -9.06 0.72
C ILE A 121 -2.90 -8.86 -0.64
N TRP A 122 -2.80 -7.60 -1.06
CA TRP A 122 -1.92 -7.18 -2.12
C TRP A 122 -0.62 -6.65 -1.51
N ILE A 123 0.50 -7.19 -1.97
CA ILE A 123 1.87 -6.76 -1.64
C ILE A 123 2.63 -6.76 -2.96
N ASP A 124 3.62 -5.89 -3.16
CA ASP A 124 4.33 -5.69 -4.44
C ASP A 124 4.72 -7.00 -5.15
N TYR A 125 5.26 -7.98 -4.42
CA TYR A 125 5.67 -9.25 -5.03
C TYR A 125 4.50 -10.17 -5.40
N ALA A 126 3.29 -9.94 -4.92
CA ALA A 126 2.12 -10.75 -5.26
C ALA A 126 1.77 -10.62 -6.74
N CYS A 127 2.12 -9.52 -7.42
CA CYS A 127 1.70 -9.28 -8.81
C CYS A 127 2.84 -9.14 -9.82
N LEU A 128 4.10 -9.20 -9.39
CA LEU A 128 5.23 -8.70 -10.18
C LEU A 128 6.35 -9.73 -10.35
N PRO A 129 6.52 -10.29 -11.56
CA PRO A 129 7.76 -10.95 -11.92
C PRO A 129 8.87 -9.90 -12.05
N GLN A 130 9.81 -9.90 -11.10
CA GLN A 130 10.85 -8.87 -10.93
C GLN A 130 11.90 -8.80 -12.06
N ARG A 131 11.84 -9.65 -13.10
CA ARG A 131 12.90 -9.83 -14.11
C ARG A 131 12.53 -9.49 -15.56
N HIS A 132 11.38 -8.88 -15.85
CA HIS A 132 11.07 -8.44 -17.22
C HIS A 132 11.36 -6.95 -17.42
N THR A 133 12.50 -6.68 -18.05
CA THR A 133 13.07 -5.35 -18.34
C THR A 133 12.28 -4.52 -19.36
N SER A 134 11.24 -5.06 -19.98
CA SER A 134 10.30 -4.35 -20.87
C SER A 134 8.96 -3.97 -20.20
N ALA A 135 8.77 -4.24 -18.89
CA ALA A 135 7.45 -4.26 -18.24
C ALA A 135 7.06 -3.01 -17.42
N GLY A 136 7.72 -1.85 -17.62
CA GLY A 136 7.47 -0.65 -16.80
C GLY A 136 6.03 -0.10 -16.88
N ALA A 137 5.35 -0.26 -18.01
CA ALA A 137 3.94 0.14 -18.16
C ALA A 137 2.99 -0.88 -17.49
N THR A 138 3.21 -2.18 -17.72
CA THR A 138 2.42 -3.27 -17.13
C THR A 138 2.53 -3.29 -15.60
N LEU A 139 3.73 -3.03 -15.06
CA LEU A 139 3.98 -2.86 -13.63
C LEU A 139 3.11 -1.76 -13.03
N ARG A 140 3.12 -0.57 -13.64
CA ARG A 140 2.35 0.58 -13.17
C ARG A 140 0.84 0.36 -13.25
N ARG A 141 0.37 -0.32 -14.31
CA ARG A 141 -1.03 -0.72 -14.46
C ARG A 141 -1.46 -1.70 -13.36
N ASN A 142 -0.67 -2.74 -13.09
CA ASN A 142 -1.02 -3.74 -12.07
C ASN A 142 -1.14 -3.13 -10.68
N VAL A 143 -0.21 -2.25 -10.32
CA VAL A 143 -0.29 -1.56 -9.02
C VAL A 143 -1.48 -0.60 -9.01
N ALA A 144 -1.71 0.18 -10.08
CA ALA A 144 -2.89 1.03 -10.18
C ALA A 144 -4.19 0.21 -10.01
N THR A 145 -4.34 -0.91 -10.72
CA THR A 145 -5.51 -1.79 -10.58
C THR A 145 -5.66 -2.27 -9.14
N ALA A 146 -4.57 -2.69 -8.49
CA ALA A 146 -4.62 -3.13 -7.11
C ALA A 146 -5.05 -2.03 -6.13
N LEU A 147 -4.54 -0.81 -6.31
CA LEU A 147 -4.96 0.37 -5.55
C LEU A 147 -6.46 0.64 -5.73
N PHE A 148 -6.96 0.53 -6.97
CA PHE A 148 -8.38 0.71 -7.29
C PHE A 148 -9.28 -0.46 -6.89
N ALA A 149 -8.72 -1.60 -6.52
CA ALA A 149 -9.47 -2.77 -6.09
C ALA A 149 -9.44 -2.99 -4.57
N ALA A 150 -8.48 -2.41 -3.84
CA ALA A 150 -8.31 -2.60 -2.40
C ALA A 150 -9.40 -1.96 -1.52
N ASP A 151 -9.77 -2.60 -0.41
CA ASP A 151 -10.74 -2.06 0.54
C ASP A 151 -10.07 -1.23 1.63
N VAL A 152 -8.86 -1.61 2.01
CA VAL A 152 -8.08 -1.02 3.11
C VAL A 152 -6.64 -0.83 2.66
N PHE A 153 -5.99 0.21 3.16
CA PHE A 153 -4.59 0.50 2.89
C PHE A 153 -3.79 0.44 4.18
N LEU A 154 -2.64 -0.22 4.15
CA LEU A 154 -1.64 -0.18 5.20
C LEU A 154 -0.33 0.36 4.62
N VAL A 155 0.18 1.42 5.23
CA VAL A 155 1.50 1.97 4.92
C VAL A 155 2.48 1.48 5.97
N VAL A 156 3.47 0.70 5.52
CA VAL A 156 4.60 0.23 6.31
C VAL A 156 5.85 0.98 5.83
N PRO A 157 6.25 2.06 6.52
CA PRO A 157 7.47 2.78 6.14
C PRO A 157 8.71 1.90 6.32
N ARG A 158 9.84 2.35 5.77
CA ARG A 158 11.11 1.67 5.96
C ARG A 158 11.52 1.73 7.43
N PHE A 159 12.00 0.61 7.95
CA PHE A 159 12.80 0.57 9.17
C PHE A 159 14.26 0.87 8.79
N GLU A 160 14.80 1.98 9.28
CA GLU A 160 16.26 2.17 9.35
C GLU A 160 16.79 1.42 10.59
N ASP A 161 18.12 1.34 10.75
CA ASP A 161 18.74 0.66 11.89
C ASP A 161 18.03 1.06 13.19
N ILE A 162 17.24 0.13 13.75
CA ILE A 162 16.42 0.34 14.96
C ILE A 162 17.27 0.84 16.13
N ALA A 163 18.58 0.54 16.09
CA ALA A 163 19.55 0.96 17.09
C ALA A 163 19.90 2.46 17.06
N THR A 164 19.69 3.19 15.95
CA THR A 164 20.30 4.53 15.78
C THR A 164 19.35 5.67 15.41
N ALA A 165 18.09 5.41 15.02
CA ALA A 165 17.17 6.50 14.68
C ALA A 165 15.70 6.22 15.05
N PRO A 166 15.05 7.09 15.85
CA PRO A 166 13.63 6.98 16.20
C PRO A 166 12.76 7.60 15.11
N HIS A 167 12.80 7.11 13.87
CA HIS A 167 11.99 7.69 12.81
C HIS A 167 11.24 6.65 11.97
N THR A 168 9.91 6.75 12.01
CA THR A 168 9.07 6.33 10.88
C THR A 168 9.49 7.17 9.67
N ASP A 169 10.01 6.57 8.61
CA ASP A 169 10.28 7.24 7.32
C ASP A 169 8.97 7.65 6.60
N LEU A 170 7.95 8.10 7.35
CA LEU A 170 6.69 8.53 6.78
C LEU A 170 6.89 9.80 5.96
N ALA A 171 7.77 10.70 6.38
CA ALA A 171 8.10 11.90 5.59
C ALA A 171 8.76 11.54 4.25
N GLY A 172 9.76 10.65 4.23
CA GLY A 172 10.40 10.21 2.99
C GLY A 172 9.48 9.32 2.15
N TYR A 173 8.62 8.51 2.78
CA TYR A 173 7.52 7.82 2.11
C TYR A 173 6.61 8.83 1.37
N CYS A 174 6.13 9.86 2.07
CA CYS A 174 5.27 10.89 1.49
C CYS A 174 5.96 11.74 0.41
N ALA A 175 7.29 11.80 0.38
CA ALA A 175 8.04 12.52 -0.65
C ALA A 175 8.12 11.76 -1.99
N ARG A 176 7.77 10.47 -2.01
CA ARG A 176 7.83 9.64 -3.21
C ARG A 176 6.55 9.77 -4.02
N ALA A 177 6.68 10.09 -5.30
CA ALA A 177 5.54 10.27 -6.21
C ALA A 177 4.61 9.04 -6.26
N TRP A 178 5.16 7.82 -6.18
CA TRP A 178 4.36 6.60 -6.16
C TRP A 178 3.49 6.51 -4.89
N CYS A 179 4.11 6.63 -3.72
CA CYS A 179 3.44 6.62 -2.42
C CYS A 179 2.36 7.71 -2.30
N GLN A 180 2.61 8.90 -2.86
CA GLN A 180 1.59 9.94 -2.94
C GLN A 180 0.36 9.44 -3.70
N ALA A 181 0.55 8.85 -4.89
CA ALA A 181 -0.54 8.33 -5.71
C ALA A 181 -1.40 7.29 -4.98
N GLU A 182 -0.77 6.40 -4.23
CA GLU A 182 -1.47 5.36 -3.44
C GLU A 182 -2.42 6.01 -2.44
N LEU A 183 -1.94 7.01 -1.71
CA LEU A 183 -2.72 7.73 -0.73
C LEU A 183 -3.81 8.58 -1.37
N VAL A 184 -3.56 9.11 -2.57
CA VAL A 184 -4.59 9.83 -3.28
C VAL A 184 -5.71 8.91 -3.71
N VAL A 185 -5.39 7.75 -4.29
CA VAL A 185 -6.40 6.75 -4.69
C VAL A 185 -7.21 6.29 -3.49
N ALA A 186 -6.54 5.97 -2.38
CA ALA A 186 -7.20 5.60 -1.14
C ALA A 186 -8.19 6.67 -0.66
N ARG A 187 -7.77 7.95 -0.69
CA ARG A 187 -8.64 9.09 -0.34
C ARG A 187 -9.85 9.17 -1.25
N ALA A 188 -9.64 9.12 -2.56
CA ALA A 188 -10.70 9.32 -3.53
C ALA A 188 -11.75 8.20 -3.47
N ARG A 189 -11.33 7.00 -3.04
CA ARG A 189 -12.23 5.88 -2.78
C ARG A 189 -12.88 5.89 -1.38
N GLY A 190 -12.52 6.85 -0.52
CA GLY A 190 -12.93 6.84 0.89
C GLY A 190 -12.39 5.63 1.67
N ALA A 191 -11.36 4.96 1.16
CA ALA A 191 -10.81 3.77 1.77
C ALA A 191 -10.02 4.15 3.05
N PRO A 192 -10.17 3.41 4.16
CA PRO A 192 -9.37 3.64 5.35
C PRO A 192 -7.90 3.36 5.05
N VAL A 193 -7.06 4.32 5.41
CA VAL A 193 -5.60 4.18 5.37
C VAL A 193 -5.08 4.09 6.79
N TYR A 194 -4.24 3.09 7.04
CA TYR A 194 -3.53 2.88 8.30
C TYR A 194 -2.06 3.16 8.10
N LEU A 195 -1.51 3.99 8.98
CA LEU A 195 -0.11 4.34 9.00
C LEU A 195 0.53 3.57 10.15
N PHE A 196 1.47 2.69 9.83
CA PHE A 196 2.31 2.08 10.86
C PHE A 196 3.23 3.13 11.46
N CYS A 197 3.27 3.14 12.79
CA CYS A 197 4.09 4.02 13.57
C CYS A 197 4.91 3.21 14.57
N PHE A 198 6.23 3.47 14.63
CA PHE A 198 7.15 2.83 15.58
C PHE A 198 7.91 3.90 16.35
N HIS A 199 7.91 3.78 17.68
CA HIS A 199 8.70 4.63 18.56
C HIS A 199 8.99 3.92 19.87
N ALA A 200 10.24 3.92 20.31
CA ALA A 200 10.65 3.36 21.60
C ALA A 200 10.05 1.96 21.89
N HIS A 201 10.06 1.07 20.88
CA HIS A 201 9.47 -0.29 20.92
C HIS A 201 7.93 -0.36 20.96
N VAL A 202 7.23 0.76 20.93
CA VAL A 202 5.77 0.83 20.79
C VAL A 202 5.39 0.80 19.31
N VAL A 203 4.51 -0.14 18.96
CA VAL A 203 3.88 -0.27 17.65
C VAL A 203 2.47 0.28 17.72
N ASP A 204 2.14 1.24 16.85
CA ASP A 204 0.80 1.82 16.73
C ASP A 204 0.35 1.88 15.26
N PHE A 205 -0.97 1.81 15.05
CA PHE A 205 -1.59 1.94 13.74
C PHE A 205 -2.60 3.07 13.75
N ARG A 206 -2.23 4.18 13.09
CA ARG A 206 -3.10 5.36 13.07
C ARG A 206 -3.93 5.39 11.80
N ARG A 207 -5.25 5.44 11.96
CA ARG A 207 -6.16 5.68 10.85
C ARG A 207 -6.01 7.12 10.36
N TRP A 208 -5.69 7.29 9.10
CA TRP A 208 -5.72 8.58 8.45
C TRP A 208 -7.16 8.98 8.10
N ALA A 209 -7.55 10.20 8.50
CA ALA A 209 -8.86 10.76 8.22
C ALA A 209 -8.82 11.58 6.91
N PRO A 210 -9.69 11.28 5.92
CA PRO A 210 -9.81 12.05 4.68
C PRO A 210 -10.27 13.49 5.00
N GLY A 211 -9.34 14.43 5.04
CA GLY A 211 -9.60 15.82 5.43
C GLY A 211 -8.40 16.48 6.08
N ARG A 212 -7.54 15.70 6.73
CA ARG A 212 -6.24 16.19 7.24
C ARG A 212 -5.18 16.05 6.17
N GLY A 213 -4.34 17.07 6.03
CA GLY A 213 -3.18 17.00 5.14
C GLY A 213 -2.29 15.84 5.58
N LEU A 214 -1.84 15.01 4.66
CA LEU A 214 -0.94 13.90 4.99
C LEU A 214 0.34 14.37 5.69
N ALA A 215 0.88 15.52 5.26
CA ALA A 215 2.01 16.18 5.91
C ALA A 215 1.69 16.63 7.34
N GLU A 216 0.44 17.01 7.63
CA GLU A 216 -0.01 17.35 8.98
C GLU A 216 -0.06 16.09 9.85
N VAL A 217 -0.58 14.98 9.33
CA VAL A 217 -0.60 13.69 10.04
C VAL A 217 0.82 13.20 10.29
N ALA A 218 1.70 13.25 9.30
CA ALA A 218 3.11 12.88 9.47
C ALA A 218 3.83 13.78 10.50
N ARG A 219 3.62 15.10 10.45
CA ARG A 219 4.17 16.03 11.46
C ARG A 219 3.62 15.78 12.85
N ARG A 220 2.32 15.49 12.97
CA ARG A 220 1.69 15.18 14.25
C ARG A 220 2.23 13.88 14.81
N VAL A 221 2.28 12.81 14.01
CA VAL A 221 2.92 11.55 14.39
C VAL A 221 4.35 11.81 14.89
N ALA A 222 5.15 12.56 14.13
CA ALA A 222 6.52 12.90 14.52
C ALA A 222 6.64 13.81 15.76
N ARG A 223 5.59 14.58 16.11
CA ARG A 223 5.54 15.41 17.32
C ARG A 223 5.08 14.60 18.53
N ASP A 224 3.98 13.88 18.41
CA ASP A 224 3.43 13.04 19.48
C ASP A 224 4.51 12.06 20.00
N TYR A 225 5.41 11.61 19.13
CA TYR A 225 6.55 10.78 19.52
C TYR A 225 7.76 11.53 20.08
N ARG A 226 7.96 12.80 19.73
CA ARG A 226 8.98 13.63 20.40
C ARG A 226 8.58 13.98 21.83
N GLU A 227 7.28 14.08 22.10
CA GLU A 227 6.73 14.35 23.43
C GLU A 227 6.71 13.11 24.35
N LEU A 228 6.90 11.91 23.79
CA LEU A 228 7.00 10.64 24.53
C LEU A 228 8.44 10.26 24.91
N ALA A 229 9.45 11.03 24.48
CA ALA A 229 10.87 10.84 24.74
C ALA A 229 11.40 11.89 25.73
#